data_AF-A0AAV6FP53-F1
#
_entry.id   AF-A0AAV6FP53-F1
#
_cell.length_a   1.000
_cell.length_b   1.000
_cell.length_c   1.000
_cell.angle_alpha   90.00
_cell.angle_beta   90.00
_cell.angle_gamma   90.00
#
_symmetry.space_group_name_H-M   'P 1'
#
loop_
_entity.id
_entity.type
_entity.pdbx_description
1 polymer ?
#
loop_
_entity_poly.entity_id
_entity_poly.type
_entity_poly.pdbx_seq_one_letter_code
_entity_poly.pdbx_strand_id
1 'polypeptide(L)'
;MKQSSARGWTIEHRKLSESVMDGLMIDSPQKEFICVCVRDPRCHKENFWHTHIDYEICLYTNSMCFRKKTSCVRRRYSEFVWLRQRLQDNEFLIDLPKLPPWNPFFSLGNSCHVADRMKGLQKFLEDVLQTPFFLSESRLHLFLQSHLNIMKIDACAQGLTRYTVEQAIQGCTCNLSRFPFDDEESKIGCDSDCESNSSSGLGHSMEPTMSLSEGTSASDYHEV
;
A
#
# COMPACT_ATOMS: atom_id res chain seq x y z
N MET A 1 -37.28 5.71 -50.02
CA MET A 1 -36.18 6.51 -50.61
C MET A 1 -35.94 7.68 -49.66
N LYS A 2 -34.79 7.92 -49.02
CA LYS A 2 -33.40 7.48 -49.22
C LYS A 2 -32.74 7.27 -47.84
N GLN A 3 -31.84 6.29 -47.75
CA GLN A 3 -30.81 6.18 -46.72
C GLN A 3 -29.64 7.10 -47.11
N SER A 4 -29.01 7.77 -46.13
CA SER A 4 -27.63 8.28 -46.19
C SER A 4 -27.10 8.34 -44.76
N SER A 5 -26.34 7.34 -44.33
CA SER A 5 -24.87 7.33 -44.29
C SER A 5 -24.29 8.26 -43.22
N ALA A 6 -24.21 7.74 -41.98
CA ALA A 6 -23.47 8.33 -40.86
C ALA A 6 -22.33 7.39 -40.40
N ARG A 7 -21.71 6.66 -41.32
CA ARG A 7 -20.59 5.74 -41.03
C ARG A 7 -19.21 6.28 -41.43
N GLY A 8 -19.08 7.60 -41.61
CA GLY A 8 -17.84 8.23 -42.10
C GLY A 8 -16.96 8.86 -41.02
N TRP A 9 -17.52 9.36 -39.92
CA TRP A 9 -16.76 10.25 -39.02
C TRP A 9 -15.98 9.52 -37.92
N THR A 10 -16.31 8.26 -37.62
CA THR A 10 -15.68 7.52 -36.52
C THR A 10 -14.34 6.89 -36.91
N ILE A 11 -14.12 6.63 -38.21
CA ILE A 11 -12.92 5.92 -38.68
C ILE A 11 -11.75 6.90 -38.90
N GLU A 12 -12.01 8.10 -39.43
CA GLU A 12 -10.96 9.12 -39.60
C GLU A 12 -10.42 9.63 -38.26
N HIS A 13 -11.29 9.83 -37.27
CA HIS A 13 -10.87 10.29 -35.94
C HIS A 13 -10.00 9.25 -35.21
N ARG A 14 -10.30 7.96 -35.41
CA ARG A 14 -9.49 6.86 -34.88
C ARG A 14 -8.14 6.76 -35.59
N LYS A 15 -8.12 6.94 -36.91
CA LYS A 15 -6.89 6.89 -37.72
C LYS A 15 -5.96 8.08 -37.47
N LEU A 16 -6.51 9.27 -37.20
CA LEU A 16 -5.77 10.44 -36.73
C LEU A 16 -5.24 10.24 -35.30
N SER A 17 -5.98 9.57 -34.40
CA SER A 17 -5.47 9.26 -33.06
C SER A 17 -4.37 8.20 -33.07
N GLU A 18 -4.47 7.21 -33.96
CA GLU A 18 -3.48 6.14 -34.11
C GLU A 18 -2.17 6.69 -34.72
N SER A 19 -2.25 7.61 -35.69
CA SER A 19 -1.07 8.26 -36.26
C SER A 19 -0.38 9.27 -35.34
N VAL A 20 -1.08 9.78 -34.32
CA VAL A 20 -0.48 10.66 -33.29
C VAL A 20 0.20 9.84 -32.19
N MET A 21 -0.25 8.60 -31.94
CA MET A 21 0.37 7.72 -30.93
C MET A 21 1.57 6.92 -31.47
N ASP A 22 1.61 6.60 -32.77
CA ASP A 22 2.81 6.00 -33.39
C ASP A 22 3.95 7.04 -33.63
N GLY A 23 3.63 8.34 -33.54
CA GLY A 23 4.56 9.45 -33.74
C GLY A 23 5.32 9.92 -32.49
N LEU A 24 5.05 9.34 -31.31
CA LEU A 24 5.75 9.67 -30.07
C LEU A 24 6.76 8.58 -29.65
N MET A 25 7.34 7.88 -30.61
CA MET A 25 8.74 7.46 -30.50
C MET A 25 9.63 8.66 -30.87
N ILE A 26 9.80 9.57 -29.91
CA ILE A 26 11.04 10.36 -29.83
C ILE A 26 11.61 10.11 -28.46
N ASP A 27 12.71 9.36 -28.46
CA ASP A 27 13.63 9.08 -27.38
C ASP A 27 14.31 10.39 -26.93
N SER A 28 13.50 11.34 -26.46
CA SER A 28 13.98 12.37 -25.55
C SER A 28 14.10 11.68 -24.19
N PRO A 29 15.25 11.76 -23.49
CA PRO A 29 15.31 11.27 -22.13
C PRO A 29 14.30 12.10 -21.33
N GLN A 30 13.11 11.54 -21.08
CA GLN A 30 12.11 12.20 -20.24
C GLN A 30 12.82 12.48 -18.92
N LYS A 31 12.87 13.76 -18.54
CA LYS A 31 13.53 14.18 -17.31
C LYS A 31 13.00 13.32 -16.15
N GLU A 32 13.91 12.74 -15.39
CA GLU A 32 13.56 11.94 -14.22
C GLU A 32 12.78 12.80 -13.23
N PHE A 33 11.67 12.27 -12.71
CA PHE A 33 10.82 12.92 -11.74
C PHE A 33 10.37 11.93 -10.65
N ILE A 34 10.23 12.45 -9.44
CA ILE A 34 9.61 11.77 -8.31
C ILE A 34 8.56 12.72 -7.76
N CYS A 35 7.29 12.35 -7.89
CA CYS A 35 6.16 13.09 -7.34
C CYS A 35 5.59 12.32 -6.14
N VAL A 36 5.41 13.00 -5.02
CA VAL A 36 4.79 12.45 -3.82
C VAL A 36 3.69 13.38 -3.34
N CYS A 37 2.58 12.82 -2.88
CA CYS A 37 1.54 13.59 -2.21
C CYS A 37 1.05 12.86 -0.96
N VAL A 38 0.73 13.65 0.07
CA VAL A 38 0.17 13.15 1.34
C VAL A 38 -1.24 13.72 1.47
N ARG A 39 -2.24 12.86 1.55
CA ARG A 39 -3.66 13.24 1.42
C ARG A 39 -4.58 12.35 2.24
N ASP A 40 -5.88 12.61 2.13
CA ASP A 40 -6.97 11.78 2.65
C ASP A 40 -6.73 11.31 4.11
N PRO A 41 -6.66 12.25 5.07
CA PRO A 41 -6.47 11.90 6.47
C PRO A 41 -7.67 11.09 6.97
N ARG A 42 -7.43 9.90 7.54
CA ARG A 42 -8.51 9.07 8.11
C ARG A 42 -8.28 8.86 9.60
N CYS A 43 -9.37 8.98 10.34
CA CYS A 43 -9.39 8.69 11.77
C CYS A 43 -9.80 7.22 11.98
N HIS A 44 -8.89 6.45 12.55
CA HIS A 44 -9.13 5.07 12.94
C HIS A 44 -9.49 5.03 14.41
N LYS A 45 -10.67 4.50 14.73
CA LYS A 45 -11.16 4.32 16.09
C LYS A 45 -11.29 2.83 16.37
N GLU A 46 -10.21 2.21 16.83
CA GLU A 46 -10.29 0.83 17.33
C GLU A 46 -10.91 0.80 18.73
N ASN A 47 -10.45 1.68 19.63
CA ASN A 47 -10.94 1.86 21.00
C ASN A 47 -10.63 3.31 21.48
N PHE A 48 -11.19 3.74 22.62
CA PHE A 48 -10.98 5.09 23.19
C PHE A 48 -9.49 5.49 23.31
N TRP A 49 -8.61 4.53 23.60
CA TRP A 49 -7.15 4.74 23.77
C TRP A 49 -6.34 4.48 22.50
N HIS A 50 -6.93 3.86 21.47
CA HIS A 50 -6.23 3.46 20.24
C HIS A 50 -6.70 4.26 19.02
N THR A 51 -7.23 5.45 19.26
CA THR A 51 -7.61 6.35 18.18
C THR A 51 -6.37 7.00 17.56
N HIS A 52 -6.21 6.90 16.24
CA HIS A 52 -5.11 7.52 15.53
C HIS A 52 -5.51 8.04 14.15
N ILE A 53 -4.71 8.94 13.58
CA ILE A 53 -4.86 9.39 12.20
C ILE A 53 -3.71 8.83 11.37
N ASP A 54 -4.08 8.27 10.23
CA ASP A 54 -3.15 7.97 9.14
C ASP A 54 -3.42 8.86 7.93
N TYR A 55 -2.46 8.87 7.02
CA TYR A 55 -2.49 9.63 5.79
C TYR A 55 -2.23 8.70 4.62
N GLU A 56 -2.92 8.92 3.52
CA GLU A 56 -2.58 8.29 2.24
C GLU A 56 -1.33 8.97 1.68
N ILE A 57 -0.30 8.18 1.40
CA ILE A 57 0.88 8.61 0.67
C ILE A 57 0.78 8.01 -0.73
N CYS A 58 0.89 8.86 -1.73
CA CYS A 58 0.85 8.46 -3.13
C CYS A 58 2.10 8.91 -3.85
N LEU A 59 2.80 7.94 -4.42
CA LEU A 59 4.02 8.13 -5.19
C LEU A 59 3.70 7.94 -6.68
N TYR A 60 4.22 8.82 -7.51
CA TYR A 60 4.26 8.67 -8.96
C TYR A 60 5.63 9.09 -9.48
N THR A 61 6.30 8.21 -10.21
CA THR A 61 7.69 8.44 -10.63
C THR A 61 8.05 7.65 -11.88
N ASN A 62 8.93 8.21 -12.71
CA ASN A 62 9.62 7.47 -13.77
C ASN A 62 11.04 7.02 -13.35
N SER A 63 11.49 7.37 -12.14
CA SER A 63 12.82 7.03 -11.60
C SER A 63 13.07 5.53 -11.54
N MET A 64 14.34 5.15 -11.69
CA MET A 64 14.81 3.77 -11.53
C MET A 64 15.19 3.42 -10.09
N CYS A 65 15.26 4.41 -9.20
CA CYS A 65 15.41 4.17 -7.76
C CYS A 65 14.21 3.41 -7.18
N PHE A 66 13.03 3.49 -7.82
CA PHE A 66 11.80 2.90 -7.33
C PHE A 66 11.39 1.66 -8.13
N ARG A 67 10.93 0.64 -7.40
CA ARG A 67 10.52 -0.63 -8.01
C ARG A 67 9.19 -0.54 -8.74
N LYS A 68 8.26 0.28 -8.20
CA LYS A 68 6.98 0.61 -8.83
C LYS A 68 6.98 2.07 -9.30
N LYS A 69 6.36 2.30 -10.46
CA LYS A 69 6.12 3.65 -11.00
C LYS A 69 5.03 4.40 -10.23
N THR A 70 4.06 3.66 -9.68
CA THR A 70 3.01 4.19 -8.81
C THR A 70 2.88 3.36 -7.54
N SER A 71 2.64 4.03 -6.41
CA SER A 71 2.24 3.35 -5.18
C SER A 71 1.32 4.22 -4.34
N CYS A 72 0.41 3.57 -3.61
CA CYS A 72 -0.45 4.21 -2.61
C CYS A 72 -0.37 3.38 -1.33
N VAL A 73 0.06 4.00 -0.24
CA VAL A 73 0.17 3.36 1.09
C VAL A 73 -0.42 4.28 2.14
N ARG A 74 -0.78 3.73 3.31
CA ARG A 74 -1.27 4.54 4.43
C ARG A 74 -0.30 4.48 5.59
N ARG A 75 0.05 5.63 6.15
CA ARG A 75 1.03 5.76 7.24
C ARG A 75 0.58 6.77 8.28
N ARG A 76 0.82 6.48 9.54
CA ARG A 76 0.56 7.40 10.67
C ARG A 76 1.82 8.20 11.03
N TYR A 77 1.63 9.35 11.68
CA TYR A 77 2.73 10.27 12.04
C TYR A 77 3.89 9.58 12.80
N SER A 78 3.59 8.67 13.73
CA SER A 78 4.66 7.98 14.49
C SER A 78 5.54 7.09 13.62
N GLU A 79 5.02 6.57 12.51
CA GLU A 79 5.84 5.80 11.55
C GLU A 79 6.78 6.72 10.77
N PHE A 80 6.38 7.97 10.49
CA PHE A 80 7.28 8.96 9.91
C PHE A 80 8.40 9.34 10.89
N VAL A 81 8.09 9.48 12.18
CA VAL A 81 9.11 9.70 13.23
C VAL A 81 10.11 8.55 13.25
N TRP A 82 9.62 7.31 13.22
CA TRP A 82 10.47 6.12 13.10
C TRP A 82 11.34 6.15 11.83
N LEU A 83 10.74 6.46 10.67
CA LEU A 83 11.48 6.53 9.41
C LEU A 83 12.59 7.58 9.48
N ARG A 84 12.28 8.78 9.96
CA ARG A 84 13.25 9.86 10.13
C ARG A 84 14.42 9.40 11.02
N GLN A 85 14.12 8.74 12.14
CA GLN A 85 15.18 8.23 13.03
C GLN A 85 16.05 7.19 12.31
N ARG A 86 15.45 6.25 11.58
CA ARG A 86 16.21 5.22 10.85
C ARG A 86 17.06 5.78 9.71
N LEU A 87 16.61 6.84 9.04
CA LEU A 87 17.42 7.54 8.02
C LEU A 87 18.59 8.30 8.66
N GLN A 88 18.39 8.85 9.86
CA GLN A 88 19.43 9.57 10.59
C GLN A 88 20.51 8.64 11.16
N ASP A 89 20.12 7.45 11.63
CA ASP A 89 21.05 6.47 12.23
C ASP A 89 22.12 5.99 11.24
N ASN A 90 21.86 6.07 9.93
CA ASN A 90 22.82 5.60 8.91
C ASN A 90 23.87 6.64 8.55
N GLU A 91 23.64 7.94 8.83
CA GLU A 91 24.64 8.97 8.53
C GLU A 91 24.44 10.26 9.35
N PHE A 92 25.42 10.55 10.20
CA PHE A 92 25.39 11.71 11.10
C PHE A 92 25.69 13.05 10.41
N LEU A 93 26.15 13.04 9.15
CA LEU A 93 26.67 14.23 8.46
C LEU A 93 25.67 14.89 7.50
N ILE A 94 24.54 14.25 7.21
CA ILE A 94 23.52 14.81 6.30
C ILE A 94 22.41 15.47 7.13
N ASP A 95 22.10 16.72 6.81
CA ASP A 95 20.99 17.45 7.42
C ASP A 95 19.65 16.85 6.97
N LEU A 96 19.10 15.96 7.80
CA LEU A 96 17.82 15.30 7.51
C LEU A 96 16.63 16.26 7.71
N PRO A 97 15.71 16.36 6.73
CA PRO A 97 14.54 17.23 6.81
C PRO A 97 13.76 17.07 8.11
N LYS A 98 13.24 18.18 8.61
CA LYS A 98 12.48 18.20 9.87
C LYS A 98 11.05 17.74 9.60
N LEU A 99 10.56 16.84 10.43
CA LEU A 99 9.13 16.52 10.48
C LEU A 99 8.35 17.71 11.04
N PRO A 100 7.04 17.82 10.74
CA PRO A 100 6.19 18.76 11.45
C PRO A 100 6.31 18.49 12.96
N PRO A 101 6.42 19.54 13.78
CA PRO A 101 6.70 19.39 15.20
C PRO A 101 5.64 18.53 15.88
N TRP A 102 6.07 17.74 16.86
CA TRP A 102 5.15 17.05 17.73
C TRP A 102 4.35 18.10 18.51
N ASN A 103 3.03 18.08 18.36
CA ASN A 103 2.13 19.02 19.02
C ASN A 103 1.42 18.29 20.18
N PRO A 104 1.70 18.63 21.45
CA PRO A 104 1.06 18.01 22.61
C PRO A 104 -0.45 18.30 22.68
N PHE A 105 -0.91 19.37 22.04
CA PHE A 105 -2.32 19.75 21.94
C PHE A 105 -2.93 19.41 20.56
N PHE A 106 -2.38 18.40 19.88
CA PHE A 106 -2.92 17.95 18.62
C PHE A 106 -4.32 17.34 18.81
N SER A 107 -5.33 18.08 18.38
CA SER A 107 -6.71 17.60 18.32
C SER A 107 -7.00 16.97 16.95
N LEU A 108 -7.44 15.72 16.96
CA LEU A 108 -7.88 15.00 15.75
C LEU A 108 -9.13 15.64 15.12
N GLY A 109 -9.93 16.36 15.91
CA GLY A 109 -11.13 17.05 15.42
C GLY A 109 -10.85 18.45 14.84
N ASN A 110 -9.61 18.95 14.95
CA ASN A 110 -9.23 20.24 14.39
C ASN A 110 -8.66 20.04 12.97
N SER A 111 -9.45 20.38 11.96
CA SER A 111 -9.08 20.23 10.55
C SER A 111 -7.83 21.04 10.17
N CYS A 112 -7.60 22.21 10.78
CA CYS A 112 -6.39 23.00 10.55
C CYS A 112 -5.13 22.26 11.03
N HIS A 113 -5.16 21.69 12.24
CA HIS A 113 -4.02 20.93 12.76
C HIS A 113 -3.70 19.70 11.89
N VAL A 114 -4.75 19.00 11.42
CA VAL A 114 -4.60 17.83 10.54
C VAL A 114 -4.00 18.25 9.19
N ALA A 115 -4.48 19.35 8.61
CA ALA A 115 -3.99 19.89 7.34
C ALA A 115 -2.54 20.37 7.43
N ASP A 116 -2.17 21.09 8.50
CA ASP A 116 -0.80 21.58 8.72
C ASP A 116 0.17 20.41 8.88
N ARG A 117 -0.22 19.38 9.64
CA ARG A 117 0.57 18.16 9.78
C ARG A 117 0.72 17.46 8.42
N MET A 118 -0.36 17.32 7.66
CA MET A 118 -0.34 16.70 6.34
C MET A 118 0.62 17.42 5.38
N LYS A 119 0.56 18.75 5.34
CA LYS A 119 1.47 19.59 4.55
C LYS A 119 2.93 19.41 4.97
N GLY A 120 3.20 19.38 6.28
CA GLY A 120 4.53 19.13 6.80
C GLY A 120 5.07 17.73 6.47
N LEU A 121 4.21 16.71 6.50
CA LEU A 121 4.57 15.34 6.12
C LEU A 121 4.88 15.24 4.62
N GLN A 122 4.11 15.92 3.76
CA GLN A 122 4.40 15.98 2.33
C GLN A 122 5.74 16.65 2.08
N LYS A 123 5.98 17.83 2.66
CA LYS A 123 7.25 18.54 2.52
C LYS A 123 8.44 17.70 2.97
N PHE A 124 8.32 17.00 4.10
CA PHE A 124 9.35 16.07 4.57
C PHE A 124 9.70 15.01 3.52
N LEU A 125 8.70 14.38 2.89
CA LEU A 125 8.95 13.39 1.85
C LEU A 125 9.54 14.01 0.58
N GLU A 126 9.05 15.18 0.15
CA GLU A 126 9.59 15.92 -1.00
C GLU A 126 11.09 16.21 -0.81
N ASP A 127 11.48 16.70 0.37
CA ASP A 127 12.87 17.01 0.69
C ASP A 127 13.75 15.74 0.78
N VAL A 128 13.23 14.65 1.39
CA VAL A 128 13.94 13.37 1.49
C VAL A 128 14.16 12.76 0.10
N LEU A 129 13.15 12.79 -0.77
CA LEU A 129 13.19 12.19 -2.10
C LEU A 129 14.07 12.95 -3.09
N GLN A 130 14.44 14.21 -2.80
CA GLN A 130 15.40 14.98 -3.59
C GLN A 130 16.85 14.59 -3.30
N THR A 131 17.12 13.88 -2.22
CA THR A 131 18.49 13.53 -1.80
C THR A 131 18.83 12.10 -2.24
N PRO A 132 19.77 11.89 -3.18
CA PRO A 132 20.09 10.55 -3.70
C PRO A 132 20.52 9.54 -2.64
N PHE A 133 21.15 10.01 -1.56
CA PHE A 133 21.54 9.16 -0.44
C PHE A 133 20.33 8.42 0.17
N PHE A 134 19.24 9.13 0.49
CA PHE A 134 18.06 8.50 1.08
C PHE A 134 17.34 7.56 0.09
N LEU A 135 17.48 7.79 -1.22
CA LEU A 135 16.95 6.89 -2.25
C LEU A 135 17.65 5.53 -2.29
N SER A 136 18.81 5.37 -1.65
CA SER A 136 19.48 4.07 -1.51
C SER A 136 18.92 3.22 -0.36
N GLU A 137 18.13 3.80 0.55
CA GLU A 137 17.66 3.13 1.75
C GLU A 137 16.45 2.23 1.51
N SER A 138 16.60 0.92 1.74
CA SER A 138 15.53 -0.06 1.59
C SER A 138 14.32 0.23 2.49
N ARG A 139 14.54 0.78 3.70
CA ARG A 139 13.49 1.18 4.64
C ARG A 139 12.58 2.26 4.06
N LEU A 140 13.12 3.21 3.30
CA LEU A 140 12.33 4.24 2.62
C LEU A 140 11.43 3.62 1.54
N HIS A 141 11.98 2.72 0.73
CA HIS A 141 11.22 2.03 -0.32
C HIS A 141 10.10 1.17 0.24
N LEU A 142 10.37 0.39 1.28
CA LEU A 142 9.36 -0.41 1.97
C LEU A 142 8.28 0.48 2.60
N PHE A 143 8.67 1.61 3.18
CA PHE A 143 7.73 2.57 3.77
C PHE A 143 6.75 3.14 2.73
N LEU A 144 7.24 3.47 1.52
CA LEU A 144 6.47 4.11 0.44
C LEU A 144 5.73 3.13 -0.49
N GLN A 145 6.23 1.90 -0.63
CA GLN A 145 5.76 0.96 -1.67
C GLN A 145 5.19 -0.36 -1.12
N SER A 146 5.16 -0.55 0.21
CA SER A 146 4.60 -1.74 0.85
C SER A 146 3.64 -1.42 2.01
N HIS A 147 2.79 -2.39 2.36
CA HIS A 147 1.88 -2.33 3.52
C HIS A 147 2.50 -2.93 4.80
N LEU A 148 3.82 -3.16 4.83
CA LEU A 148 4.50 -3.69 6.02
C LEU A 148 4.48 -2.66 7.15
N ASN A 149 4.23 -3.11 8.39
CA ASN A 149 4.42 -2.28 9.58
C ASN A 149 5.91 -2.05 9.86
N ILE A 150 6.24 -1.05 10.68
CA ILE A 150 7.64 -0.63 10.95
C ILE A 150 8.53 -1.78 11.45
N MET A 151 8.00 -2.72 12.23
CA MET A 151 8.76 -3.87 12.72
C MET A 151 9.14 -4.82 11.58
N LYS A 152 8.19 -5.11 10.68
CA LYS A 152 8.43 -5.93 9.50
C LYS A 152 9.32 -5.25 8.48
N ILE A 153 9.25 -3.92 8.37
CA ILE A 153 10.16 -3.14 7.52
C ILE A 153 11.60 -3.30 8.03
N ASP A 154 11.81 -3.08 9.32
CA ASP A 154 13.15 -3.16 9.93
C ASP A 154 13.74 -4.56 9.81
N ALA A 155 12.96 -5.60 10.14
CA ALA A 155 13.36 -6.99 9.98
C ALA A 155 13.69 -7.33 8.51
N CYS A 156 12.91 -6.82 7.55
CA CYS A 156 13.16 -7.06 6.13
C CYS A 156 14.43 -6.37 5.64
N ALA A 157 14.65 -5.11 6.04
CA ALA A 157 15.85 -4.37 5.71
C ALA A 157 17.13 -5.00 6.29
N GLN A 158 17.03 -5.66 7.44
CA GLN A 158 18.13 -6.40 8.08
C GLN A 158 18.31 -7.83 7.55
N GLY A 159 17.46 -8.29 6.63
CA GLY A 159 17.52 -9.66 6.10
C GLY A 159 17.01 -10.73 7.06
N LEU A 160 16.21 -10.37 8.07
CA LEU A 160 15.64 -11.27 9.07
C LEU A 160 14.27 -11.84 8.67
N THR A 161 13.77 -11.51 7.48
CA THR A 161 12.51 -12.03 6.93
C THR A 161 12.74 -13.12 5.88
N ARG A 162 11.75 -13.99 5.69
CA ARG A 162 11.77 -15.02 4.62
C ARG A 162 11.59 -14.46 3.20
N TYR A 163 11.16 -13.21 3.09
CA TYR A 163 10.95 -12.51 1.83
C TYR A 163 11.94 -11.35 1.68
N THR A 164 12.28 -11.01 0.44
CA THR A 164 13.15 -9.87 0.12
C THR A 164 12.37 -8.56 0.06
N VAL A 165 13.09 -7.44 0.03
CA VAL A 165 12.52 -6.10 -0.17
C VAL A 165 11.68 -6.05 -1.45
N GLU A 166 12.19 -6.62 -2.54
CA GLU A 166 11.48 -6.67 -3.81
C GLU A 166 10.18 -7.48 -3.72
N GLN A 167 10.22 -8.66 -3.10
CA GLN A 167 9.04 -9.50 -2.92
C GLN A 167 7.97 -8.81 -2.07
N ALA A 168 8.39 -8.12 -1.00
CA ALA A 168 7.48 -7.33 -0.17
C ALA A 168 6.80 -6.20 -0.95
N ILE A 169 7.54 -5.51 -1.82
CA ILE A 169 6.99 -4.45 -2.66
C ILE A 169 6.07 -5.04 -3.72
N GLN A 170 6.51 -6.06 -4.46
CA GLN A 170 5.75 -6.67 -5.56
C GLN A 170 4.41 -7.26 -5.08
N GLY A 171 4.38 -7.87 -3.89
CA GLY A 171 3.16 -8.44 -3.31
C GLY A 171 2.11 -7.41 -2.87
N CYS A 172 2.46 -6.11 -2.82
CA CYS A 172 1.52 -5.07 -2.44
C CYS A 172 0.72 -4.58 -3.65
N THR A 173 -0.52 -4.99 -3.80
CA THR A 173 -1.43 -4.43 -4.82
C THR A 173 -1.91 -3.05 -4.38
N CYS A 174 -1.69 -2.02 -5.20
CA CYS A 174 -2.38 -0.74 -5.04
C CYS A 174 -3.63 -0.74 -5.93
N ASN A 175 -4.82 -0.57 -5.34
CA ASN A 175 -6.04 -0.34 -6.12
C ASN A 175 -5.99 1.11 -6.64
N LEU A 176 -5.48 1.27 -7.87
CA LEU A 176 -5.16 2.56 -8.49
C LEU A 176 -6.39 3.34 -8.97
N SER A 177 -7.61 3.04 -8.50
CA SER A 177 -8.83 3.72 -8.96
C SER A 177 -9.06 5.11 -8.33
N ARG A 178 -8.02 5.77 -7.78
CA ARG A 178 -8.18 7.00 -6.97
C ARG A 178 -7.26 8.16 -7.34
N PHE A 179 -6.57 8.09 -8.48
CA PHE A 179 -5.91 9.27 -9.04
C PHE A 179 -6.92 10.04 -9.93
N PRO A 180 -7.01 11.38 -9.88
CA PRO A 180 -7.95 12.17 -10.70
C PRO A 180 -7.63 12.22 -12.21
N PHE A 181 -6.87 11.26 -12.72
CA PHE A 181 -6.55 11.15 -14.14
C PHE A 181 -6.71 9.69 -14.50
N ASP A 182 -7.96 9.31 -14.80
CA ASP A 182 -8.39 8.21 -15.68
C ASP A 182 -9.88 7.95 -15.39
N ASP A 183 -10.76 8.70 -16.06
CA ASP A 183 -12.13 8.26 -16.28
C ASP A 183 -12.13 7.29 -17.47
N GLU A 184 -12.28 6.00 -17.15
CA GLU A 184 -13.05 4.96 -17.85
C GLU A 184 -12.34 3.59 -17.92
N GLU A 185 -12.98 2.65 -17.21
CA GLU A 185 -13.16 1.24 -17.53
C GLU A 185 -11.95 0.29 -17.48
N SER A 186 -11.81 -0.38 -16.33
CA SER A 186 -11.51 -1.81 -16.34
C SER A 186 -12.40 -2.54 -15.32
N LYS A 187 -13.64 -2.81 -15.74
CA LYS A 187 -14.37 -3.99 -15.25
C LYS A 187 -13.61 -5.22 -15.75
N ILE A 188 -12.82 -5.85 -14.88
CA ILE A 188 -12.48 -7.26 -15.04
C ILE A 188 -13.29 -8.00 -13.98
N GLY A 189 -14.49 -8.44 -14.40
CA GLY A 189 -15.23 -9.46 -13.69
C GLY A 189 -14.45 -10.77 -13.80
N CYS A 190 -14.21 -11.41 -12.66
CA CYS A 190 -13.85 -12.81 -12.62
C CYS A 190 -15.11 -13.60 -12.28
N ASP A 191 -15.86 -13.97 -13.31
CA ASP A 191 -16.71 -15.15 -13.25
C ASP A 191 -15.77 -16.36 -13.09
N SER A 192 -15.92 -17.08 -11.99
CA SER A 192 -15.35 -18.41 -11.88
C SER A 192 -16.50 -19.37 -11.63
N ASP A 193 -17.06 -19.86 -12.74
CA ASP A 193 -17.89 -21.07 -12.76
C ASP A 193 -17.01 -22.27 -12.40
N CYS A 194 -17.22 -22.83 -11.21
CA CYS A 194 -16.67 -24.13 -10.84
C CYS A 194 -17.76 -25.21 -10.97
N GLU A 195 -18.06 -25.58 -12.21
CA GLU A 195 -18.73 -26.84 -12.52
C GLU A 195 -17.75 -28.00 -12.29
N SER A 196 -18.06 -28.89 -11.37
CA SER A 196 -17.54 -30.26 -11.38
C SER A 196 -18.54 -31.19 -10.70
N ASN A 197 -19.42 -31.74 -11.52
CA ASN A 197 -20.24 -32.89 -11.21
C ASN A 197 -19.55 -34.13 -11.81
N SER A 198 -19.19 -35.12 -10.99
CA SER A 198 -19.40 -36.57 -11.28
C SER A 198 -18.82 -37.51 -10.22
N SER A 199 -19.77 -38.11 -9.51
CA SER A 199 -19.87 -39.41 -8.84
C SER A 199 -18.76 -40.48 -8.90
N SER A 200 -18.56 -41.16 -7.76
CA SER A 200 -18.94 -42.56 -7.46
C SER A 200 -18.42 -42.87 -6.03
N GLY A 201 -19.03 -43.61 -5.11
CA GLY A 201 -20.13 -44.57 -5.10
C GLY A 201 -19.70 -45.79 -4.27
N LEU A 202 -20.40 -46.07 -3.15
CA LEU A 202 -20.37 -47.29 -2.30
C LEU A 202 -19.15 -47.43 -1.34
N GLY A 203 -19.23 -47.90 -0.09
CA GLY A 203 -20.29 -48.45 0.76
C GLY A 203 -19.66 -49.12 2.01
N HIS A 204 -20.48 -49.31 3.06
CA HIS A 204 -20.27 -50.15 4.26
C HIS A 204 -19.21 -49.74 5.30
N SER A 205 -19.30 -50.08 6.60
CA SER A 205 -20.34 -50.46 7.58
C SER A 205 -19.56 -50.91 8.84
N MET A 206 -20.07 -50.58 10.04
CA MET A 206 -19.73 -51.14 11.38
C MET A 206 -18.39 -50.63 11.97
N GLU A 207 -18.20 -50.36 13.27
CA GLU A 207 -18.78 -50.80 14.56
C GLU A 207 -18.14 -49.87 15.67
N PRO A 208 -18.17 -50.14 17.00
CA PRO A 208 -19.26 -50.51 17.92
C PRO A 208 -19.43 -49.47 19.06
N THR A 209 -20.57 -49.55 19.77
CA THR A 209 -20.80 -48.98 21.10
C THR A 209 -20.48 -50.01 22.20
N MET A 210 -19.72 -49.61 23.21
CA MET A 210 -19.73 -50.22 24.56
C MET A 210 -19.57 -49.11 25.59
N SER A 211 -20.40 -49.18 26.62
CA SER A 211 -20.51 -48.28 27.76
C SER A 211 -19.81 -48.88 28.99
N LEU A 212 -19.25 -48.05 29.87
CA LEU A 212 -19.22 -48.35 31.31
C LEU A 212 -18.92 -47.10 32.20
N SER A 213 -19.95 -46.75 32.98
CA SER A 213 -20.00 -46.32 34.40
C SER A 213 -19.13 -45.22 35.02
N GLU A 214 -19.84 -44.38 35.78
CA GLU A 214 -19.49 -43.44 36.85
C GLU A 214 -18.66 -43.98 38.03
N GLY A 215 -18.11 -43.03 38.82
CA GLY A 215 -17.81 -43.18 40.26
C GLY A 215 -16.45 -42.61 40.67
N THR A 216 -16.30 -41.32 41.00
CA THR A 216 -16.48 -40.64 42.30
C THR A 216 -15.18 -40.37 43.10
N SER A 217 -15.10 -39.13 43.59
CA SER A 217 -14.48 -38.64 44.84
C SER A 217 -13.08 -38.03 44.84
N ALA A 218 -13.09 -36.79 45.34
CA ALA A 218 -12.05 -35.90 45.81
C ALA A 218 -11.14 -36.44 46.94
N SER A 219 -9.93 -35.86 47.04
CA SER A 219 -9.28 -35.26 48.24
C SER A 219 -7.87 -34.82 47.82
N ASP A 220 -7.52 -33.53 47.86
CA ASP A 220 -7.11 -32.72 49.01
C ASP A 220 -5.65 -32.99 49.44
N TYR A 221 -4.75 -32.03 49.19
CA TYR A 221 -3.45 -31.88 49.87
C TYR A 221 -3.01 -30.39 49.85
N HIS A 222 -3.28 -29.73 50.98
CA HIS A 222 -2.45 -28.73 51.70
C HIS A 222 -0.99 -29.26 51.85
N GLU A 223 0.11 -28.54 52.13
CA GLU A 223 0.47 -27.20 52.65
C GLU A 223 2.02 -27.11 52.64
N VAL A 224 2.62 -25.96 52.30
CA VAL A 224 3.58 -25.16 53.12
C VAL A 224 3.94 -23.86 52.40
#